data_AF-A0A841I0H0-F1
#
_entry.id   AF-A0A841I0H0-F1
#
_cell.length_a   1.000
_cell.length_b   1.000
_cell.length_c   1.000
_cell.angle_alpha   90.00
_cell.angle_beta   90.00
_cell.angle_gamma   90.00
#
_symmetry.space_group_name_H-M   'P 1'
#
loop_
_entity.id
_entity.type
_entity.pdbx_description
1 polymer ?
#
loop_
_entity_poly.entity_id
_entity_poly.type
_entity_poly.pdbx_seq_one_letter_code
_entity_poly.pdbx_strand_id
1 'polypeptide(L)'
;MPNPDFVGLVQSVLGAAEAAMGEFSPVQASVARDGIKTRATVERSYRLLSMLAEKTRGNLDRTESELLGGALATLREYLSTLEA
;
A
#
# COMPACT_ATOMS: atom_id res chain seq x y z
N MET A 1 -3.77 -6.90 -22.13
CA MET A 1 -2.34 -7.08 -21.80
C MET A 1 -2.04 -5.95 -20.85
N PRO A 2 -1.57 -6.26 -19.63
CA PRO A 2 -1.44 -5.24 -18.59
C PRO A 2 -0.40 -4.21 -19.01
N ASN A 3 -0.68 -2.94 -18.74
CA ASN A 3 0.24 -1.85 -18.99
C ASN A 3 1.43 -1.96 -18.00
N PRO A 4 2.66 -2.13 -18.49
CA PRO A 4 3.84 -2.31 -17.62
C PRO A 4 4.09 -1.10 -16.71
N ASP A 5 3.78 0.12 -17.17
CA ASP A 5 3.94 1.34 -16.36
C ASP A 5 2.93 1.38 -15.21
N PHE A 6 1.70 0.93 -15.47
CA PHE A 6 0.67 0.81 -14.43
C PHE A 6 1.07 -0.22 -13.39
N VAL A 7 1.52 -1.39 -13.82
CA VAL A 7 2.00 -2.45 -12.93
C VAL A 7 3.17 -1.96 -12.09
N GLY A 8 4.16 -1.31 -12.72
CA GLY A 8 5.32 -0.75 -12.04
C GLY A 8 4.95 0.32 -11.02
N LEU A 9 3.97 1.19 -11.33
CA LEU A 9 3.47 2.19 -10.39
C LEU A 9 2.83 1.55 -9.16
N VAL A 10 1.93 0.58 -9.34
CA VAL A 10 1.27 -0.11 -8.23
C VAL A 10 2.28 -0.82 -7.35
N GLN A 11 3.21 -1.56 -7.96
CA GLN A 11 4.27 -2.28 -7.24
C GLN A 11 5.23 -1.32 -6.50
N SER A 12 5.56 -0.18 -7.09
CA SER A 12 6.44 0.81 -6.43
C SER A 12 5.77 1.41 -5.19
N VAL A 13 4.49 1.75 -5.27
CA VAL A 13 3.74 2.31 -4.14
C VAL A 13 3.51 1.27 -3.05
N LEU A 14 3.18 0.03 -3.43
CA LEU A 14 3.05 -1.09 -2.51
C LEU A 14 4.38 -1.40 -1.82
N GLY A 15 5.47 -1.50 -2.58
CA GLY A 15 6.81 -1.78 -2.06
C GLY A 15 7.31 -0.73 -1.06
N ALA A 16 6.98 0.55 -1.26
CA ALA A 16 7.28 1.59 -0.29
C ALA A 16 6.52 1.40 1.04
N ALA A 17 5.27 0.94 0.98
CA ALA A 17 4.51 0.61 2.17
C ALA A 17 5.04 -0.66 2.85
N GLU A 18 5.37 -1.70 2.08
CA GLU A 18 5.98 -2.94 2.58
C GLU A 18 7.33 -2.70 3.24
N ALA A 19 8.16 -1.82 2.69
CA ALA A 19 9.40 -1.40 3.33
C ALA A 19 9.13 -0.75 4.69
N ALA A 20 8.15 0.17 4.78
CA ALA A 20 7.78 0.79 6.05
C ALA A 20 7.19 -0.21 7.07
N MET A 21 6.46 -1.22 6.59
CA MET A 21 5.93 -2.32 7.41
C MET A 21 7.07 -3.23 7.92
N GLY A 22 8.06 -3.52 7.08
CA GLY A 22 9.20 -4.39 7.40
C GLY A 22 10.31 -3.71 8.21
N GLU A 23 10.49 -2.39 8.09
CA GLU A 23 11.39 -1.61 8.96
C GLU A 23 10.96 -1.63 10.43
N PHE A 24 9.70 -1.99 10.73
CA PHE A 24 9.21 -2.21 12.08
C PHE A 24 9.75 -3.53 12.66
N SER A 25 11.05 -3.58 12.96
CA SER A 25 11.67 -4.64 13.75
C SER A 25 11.56 -4.28 15.25
N PRO A 26 10.93 -5.10 16.11
CA PRO A 26 10.62 -4.77 17.51
C PRO A 26 11.83 -4.65 18.46
N VAL A 27 13.06 -4.55 17.94
CA VAL A 27 14.31 -4.59 18.73
C VAL A 27 14.74 -3.20 19.24
N GLN A 28 14.12 -2.08 18.87
CA GLN A 28 14.62 -0.75 19.24
C GLN A 28 13.56 0.14 19.92
N ALA A 29 13.98 0.75 21.03
CA ALA A 29 13.20 1.51 22.02
C ALA A 29 12.56 2.84 21.53
N SER A 30 12.24 2.96 20.24
CA SER A 30 11.62 4.14 19.57
C SER A 30 10.19 3.84 19.05
N VAL A 31 9.52 2.86 19.67
CA VAL A 31 8.24 2.27 19.23
C VAL A 31 7.16 3.29 18.85
N ALA A 32 7.03 4.38 19.62
CA ALA A 32 5.98 5.37 19.35
C ALA A 32 6.26 6.24 18.12
N ARG A 33 7.49 6.72 17.93
CA ARG A 33 7.82 7.67 16.86
C ARG A 33 7.93 6.98 15.51
N ASP A 34 8.51 5.79 15.49
CA ASP A 34 8.68 5.03 14.25
C ASP A 34 7.37 4.35 13.85
N GLY A 35 6.54 3.89 14.80
CA GLY A 35 5.18 3.42 14.52
C GLY A 35 4.28 4.49 13.88
N ILE A 36 4.36 5.75 14.32
CA ILE A 36 3.62 6.86 13.70
C ILE A 36 4.06 7.08 12.24
N LYS A 37 5.37 7.01 11.97
CA LYS A 37 5.91 7.17 10.61
C LYS A 37 5.51 6.00 9.71
N THR A 38 5.60 4.77 10.21
CA THR A 38 5.15 3.57 9.48
C THR A 38 3.67 3.68 9.13
N ARG A 39 2.80 3.99 10.11
CA ARG A 39 1.38 4.20 9.88
C ARG A 39 1.12 5.29 8.82
N ALA A 40 1.75 6.45 8.96
CA ALA A 40 1.57 7.56 8.02
C ALA A 40 1.98 7.19 6.58
N THR A 41 3.06 6.44 6.41
CA THR A 41 3.52 5.95 5.10
C THR A 41 2.51 4.98 4.50
N VAL A 42 2.06 3.99 5.28
CA VAL A 42 1.06 3.01 4.82
C VAL A 42 -0.26 3.69 4.45
N GLU A 43 -0.77 4.60 5.29
CA GLU A 43 -1.99 5.37 5.00
C GLU A 43 -1.86 6.25 3.74
N ARG A 44 -0.68 6.83 3.52
CA ARG A 44 -0.42 7.63 2.31
C ARG A 44 -0.43 6.76 1.07
N SER A 45 0.26 5.62 1.10
CA SER A 45 0.27 4.66 -0.01
C SER A 45 -1.13 4.12 -0.30
N TYR A 46 -1.90 3.78 0.74
CA TYR A 46 -3.29 3.34 0.60
C TYR A 46 -4.17 4.40 -0.08
N ARG A 47 -4.06 5.66 0.33
CA ARG A 47 -4.80 6.77 -0.30
C ARG A 47 -4.44 6.96 -1.77
N LEU A 48 -3.15 6.86 -2.12
CA LEU A 48 -2.69 6.98 -3.51
C LEU A 48 -3.24 5.86 -4.39
N LEU A 49 -3.16 4.61 -3.93
CA LEU A 49 -3.72 3.47 -4.66
C LEU A 49 -5.25 3.53 -4.74
N SER A 50 -5.92 4.04 -3.70
CA SER A 50 -7.38 4.22 -3.70
C SER A 50 -7.80 5.25 -4.73
N MET A 51 -7.11 6.40 -4.76
CA MET A 51 -7.32 7.43 -5.79
C MET A 51 -7.05 6.87 -7.20
N LEU A 52 -6.01 6.05 -7.37
CA LEU A 52 -5.72 5.41 -8.64
C LEU A 52 -6.90 4.50 -9.07
N ALA A 53 -7.42 3.68 -8.15
CA ALA A 53 -8.57 2.82 -8.40
C ALA A 53 -9.84 3.60 -8.79
N GLU A 54 -10.07 4.75 -8.18
CA GLU A 54 -11.17 5.64 -8.55
C GLU A 54 -10.98 6.23 -9.96
N LYS A 55 -9.76 6.66 -10.29
CA LYS A 55 -9.45 7.30 -11.57
C LYS A 55 -9.36 6.33 -12.74
N THR A 56 -9.06 5.06 -12.49
CA THR A 56 -8.94 4.02 -13.53
C THR A 56 -10.14 3.09 -13.61
N ARG A 57 -11.21 3.33 -12.83
CA ARG A 57 -12.41 2.50 -12.83
C ARG A 57 -12.97 2.29 -14.24
N GLY A 58 -13.13 1.02 -14.63
CA GLY A 58 -13.64 0.61 -15.95
C GLY A 58 -12.61 0.65 -17.09
N ASN A 59 -11.39 1.13 -16.83
CA ASN A 59 -10.31 1.20 -17.82
C ASN A 59 -9.19 0.16 -17.58
N LEU A 60 -9.25 -0.57 -16.47
CA LEU A 60 -8.27 -1.61 -16.15
C LEU A 60 -8.67 -2.94 -16.77
N ASP A 61 -7.68 -3.69 -17.24
CA ASP A 61 -7.87 -5.11 -17.51
C ASP A 61 -7.98 -5.92 -16.22
N ARG A 62 -8.31 -7.21 -16.36
CA ARG A 62 -8.51 -8.10 -15.21
C ARG A 62 -7.26 -8.20 -14.34
N THR A 63 -6.09 -8.33 -14.96
CA THR A 63 -4.82 -8.49 -14.24
C THR A 63 -4.46 -7.22 -13.47
N GLU A 64 -4.65 -6.05 -14.10
CA GLU A 64 -4.44 -4.75 -13.46
C GLU A 64 -5.41 -4.53 -12.29
N SER A 65 -6.68 -4.91 -12.47
CA SER A 65 -7.71 -4.81 -11.43
C SER A 65 -7.42 -5.71 -10.24
N GLU A 66 -6.99 -6.95 -10.49
CA GLU A 66 -6.60 -7.90 -9.45
C GLU A 66 -5.35 -7.44 -8.70
N LEU A 67 -4.33 -6.92 -9.41
CA LEU A 67 -3.12 -6.37 -8.81
C LEU A 67 -3.44 -5.18 -7.89
N LEU A 68 -4.19 -4.20 -8.39
CA LEU A 68 -4.55 -3.01 -7.60
C LEU A 68 -5.44 -3.37 -6.40
N GLY A 69 -6.41 -4.27 -6.62
CA GLY A 69 -7.29 -4.78 -5.57
C GLY A 69 -6.52 -5.52 -4.46
N GLY A 70 -5.56 -6.36 -4.84
CA GLY A 70 -4.68 -7.06 -3.90
C GLY A 70 -3.84 -6.08 -3.08
N ALA A 71 -3.20 -5.11 -3.72
CA ALA A 71 -2.41 -4.08 -3.03
C ALA A 71 -3.26 -3.29 -2.03
N LEU A 72 -4.47 -2.88 -2.41
CA LEU A 72 -5.41 -2.19 -1.50
C LEU A 72 -5.85 -3.06 -0.34
N ALA A 73 -6.12 -4.35 -0.57
CA ALA A 73 -6.51 -5.28 0.47
C ALA A 73 -5.41 -5.45 1.52
N THR A 74 -4.16 -5.67 1.09
CA THR A 74 -3.00 -5.81 1.97
C THR A 74 -2.83 -4.59 2.89
N LEU A 75 -2.86 -3.39 2.31
CA LEU A 75 -2.67 -2.17 3.11
C LEU A 75 -3.84 -1.91 4.06
N ARG A 76 -5.08 -2.18 3.62
CA ARG A 76 -6.26 -2.05 4.49
C ARG A 76 -6.22 -3.03 5.65
N GLU A 77 -5.84 -4.27 5.41
CA GLU A 77 -5.67 -5.28 6.46
C GLU A 77 -4.65 -4.82 7.49
N TYR A 78 -3.47 -4.37 7.05
CA TYR A 78 -2.46 -3.84 7.97
C TYR A 78 -2.94 -2.61 8.75
N LEU A 79 -3.62 -1.65 8.10
CA LEU A 79 -4.15 -0.50 8.82
C LEU A 79 -5.18 -0.92 9.88
N SER A 80 -6.01 -1.93 9.59
CA SER A 80 -6.97 -2.43 10.56
C SER A 80 -6.31 -3.10 11.77
N THR A 81 -5.11 -3.69 11.63
CA THR A 81 -4.38 -4.25 12.78
C THR A 81 -3.74 -3.16 13.66
N LEU A 82 -3.53 -1.95 13.14
CA LEU A 82 -3.03 -0.80 13.91
C LEU A 82 -4.13 -0.05 14.66
N GLU A 83 -5.40 -0.25 14.29
CA GLU A 83 -6.56 0.39 14.94
C GLU A 83 -7.15 -0.47 16.08
N ALA A 84 -6.77 -1.74 16.17
CA ALA A 84 -7.20 -2.70 17.18
C ALA A 84 -6.33 -2.65 18.45
#